data_AF-A0A6S6ZGJ5-F1
#
_entry.id   AF-A0A6S6ZGJ5-F1
#
_cell.length_a   1.000
_cell.length_b   1.000
_cell.length_c   1.000
_cell.angle_alpha   90.00
_cell.angle_beta   90.00
_cell.angle_gamma   90.00
#
_symmetry.space_group_name_H-M   'P 1'
#
loop_
_entity.id
_entity.type
_entity.pdbx_description
1 polymer ?
#
loop_
_entity_poly.entity_id
_entity_poly.type
_entity_poly.pdbx_seq_one_letter_code
_entity_poly.pdbx_strand_id
1 'polypeptide(L)'
;MPLPQPSLRHRLRKILAFFPPNWCLAILVALDGYAFMHPVLREVRAREYSFWLALDNWHEIMRVVGLLEIPRLVLGVGLQVIALGLILKARIAWAFSLVLLIGIGTFAILGDGGRAGLGIYTLVLVIALVAYWRRFDRASVTAGSLFALVSVLSLMIYAVFGTLYLGNEFNPPILDAGTALYFSIVSMSTVGYGDIVPHSGTARLFTASIIILGITVFATSVSAIAGPVIGGNLKRLVKGRFSSAMRKNHIIIAGATPLALSVYQGLRSRNEEVTVIVPTGMAHDYPAAADLIEGDPSSVDVLHVAGVARARYVLALRDDDAENAFIVLAVKEATGADGAKTVALVNTSKHLEKIRRVQPDLVFSVQLLGAEMLTRAINGEPMDSQAITDLFFAKPSSNAKTT
;
A
#
# COMPACT_ATOMS: atom_id res chain seq x y z
N MET A 1 2.06 -50.01 0.32
CA MET A 1 0.85 -49.25 0.71
C MET A 1 0.67 -48.12 -0.30
N PRO A 2 -0.36 -48.13 -1.15
CA PRO A 2 -0.58 -47.01 -2.06
C PRO A 2 -1.23 -45.85 -1.30
N LEU A 3 -0.71 -44.62 -1.49
CA LEU A 3 -1.23 -43.40 -0.88
C LEU A 3 -2.69 -43.14 -1.34
N PRO A 4 -3.58 -42.62 -0.48
CA PRO A 4 -4.96 -42.38 -0.85
C PRO A 4 -5.06 -41.26 -1.89
N GLN A 5 -5.69 -41.55 -3.02
CA GLN A 5 -6.02 -40.55 -4.05
C GLN A 5 -6.92 -39.45 -3.46
N PRO A 6 -6.58 -38.16 -3.60
CA PRO A 6 -7.39 -37.09 -3.04
C PRO A 6 -8.74 -37.02 -3.75
N SER A 7 -9.83 -37.07 -2.96
CA SER A 7 -11.20 -37.05 -3.46
C SER A 7 -11.50 -35.83 -4.33
N LEU A 8 -12.38 -36.01 -5.33
CA LEU A 8 -12.78 -34.96 -6.29
C LEU A 8 -13.21 -33.65 -5.61
N ARG A 9 -13.84 -33.75 -4.43
CA ARG A 9 -14.26 -32.62 -3.58
C ARG A 9 -13.07 -31.79 -3.06
N HIS A 10 -11.93 -32.41 -2.79
CA HIS A 10 -10.73 -31.72 -2.33
C HIS A 10 -10.06 -30.92 -3.47
N ARG A 11 -10.05 -31.47 -4.69
CA ARG A 11 -9.58 -30.75 -5.89
C ARG A 11 -10.49 -29.56 -6.24
N LEU A 12 -11.81 -29.74 -6.16
CA LEU A 12 -12.80 -28.65 -6.35
C LEU A 12 -12.66 -27.53 -5.32
N ARG A 13 -12.45 -27.84 -4.03
CA ARG A 13 -12.19 -26.82 -3.00
C ARG A 13 -10.89 -26.04 -3.23
N LYS A 14 -9.83 -26.69 -3.72
CA LYS A 14 -8.58 -26.00 -4.10
C LYS A 14 -8.76 -25.07 -5.29
N ILE A 15 -9.58 -25.45 -6.28
CA ILE A 15 -9.88 -24.60 -7.45
C ILE A 15 -10.77 -23.41 -7.06
N LEU A 16 -11.81 -23.63 -6.24
CA LEU A 16 -12.66 -22.57 -5.67
C LEU A 16 -11.90 -21.63 -4.71
N ALA A 17 -10.80 -22.09 -4.10
CA ALA A 17 -9.89 -21.24 -3.33
C ALA A 17 -8.99 -20.37 -4.22
N PHE A 18 -8.74 -20.78 -5.47
CA PHE A 18 -7.97 -20.02 -6.46
C PHE A 18 -8.80 -18.93 -7.16
N PHE A 19 -10.11 -19.13 -7.29
CA PHE A 19 -11.06 -18.15 -7.83
C PHE A 19 -12.03 -17.66 -6.75
N PRO A 20 -11.62 -16.70 -5.92
CA PRO A 20 -12.52 -16.14 -4.93
C PRO A 20 -13.69 -15.41 -5.64
N PRO A 21 -14.90 -15.37 -5.05
CA PRO A 21 -16.12 -14.88 -5.72
C PRO A 21 -16.02 -13.47 -6.33
N ASN A 22 -15.14 -12.63 -5.79
CA ASN A 22 -14.86 -11.30 -6.32
C ASN A 22 -14.17 -11.30 -7.68
N TRP A 23 -13.35 -12.32 -7.99
CA TRP A 23 -12.77 -12.49 -9.33
C TRP A 23 -13.83 -12.88 -10.35
N CYS A 24 -14.75 -13.77 -9.99
CA CYS A 24 -15.87 -14.14 -10.86
C CYS A 24 -16.77 -12.92 -11.16
N LEU A 25 -17.13 -12.14 -10.13
CA LEU A 25 -17.91 -10.91 -10.32
C LEU A 25 -17.17 -9.89 -11.19
N ALA A 26 -15.87 -9.69 -10.96
CA ALA A 26 -15.05 -8.79 -11.78
C ALA A 26 -15.05 -9.21 -13.26
N ILE A 27 -14.86 -10.49 -13.55
CA ILE A 27 -14.86 -11.01 -14.92
C ILE A 27 -16.23 -10.82 -15.57
N LEU A 28 -17.32 -11.12 -14.87
CA LEU A 28 -18.67 -10.94 -15.40
C LEU A 28 -18.98 -9.47 -15.69
N VAL A 29 -18.54 -8.56 -14.81
CA VAL A 29 -18.62 -7.10 -15.06
C VAL A 29 -17.79 -6.72 -16.28
N ALA A 30 -16.54 -7.17 -16.41
CA ALA A 30 -15.73 -6.87 -17.61
C ALA A 30 -16.38 -7.37 -18.91
N LEU A 31 -17.02 -8.55 -18.87
CA LEU A 31 -17.75 -9.12 -19.99
C LEU A 31 -19.01 -8.31 -20.35
N ASP A 32 -19.72 -7.76 -19.36
CA ASP A 32 -20.85 -6.83 -19.58
C ASP A 32 -20.40 -5.59 -20.35
N GLY A 33 -19.32 -4.95 -19.87
CA GLY A 33 -18.74 -3.77 -20.52
C GLY A 33 -18.23 -4.05 -21.93
N TYR A 34 -17.64 -5.24 -22.17
CA TYR A 34 -17.24 -5.67 -23.50
C TYR A 34 -18.45 -5.92 -24.41
N ALA A 35 -19.47 -6.65 -23.95
CA ALA A 35 -20.67 -6.94 -24.72
C ALA A 35 -21.42 -5.65 -25.10
N PHE A 36 -21.45 -4.67 -24.19
CA PHE A 36 -22.06 -3.36 -24.44
C PHE A 36 -21.32 -2.56 -25.52
N MET A 37 -19.98 -2.60 -25.53
CA MET A 37 -19.14 -1.88 -26.50
C MET A 37 -18.91 -2.67 -27.80
N HIS A 38 -19.18 -3.97 -27.84
CA HIS A 38 -18.93 -4.84 -28.99
C HIS A 38 -19.45 -4.32 -30.35
N PRO A 39 -20.66 -3.74 -30.45
CA PRO A 39 -21.16 -3.18 -31.72
C PRO A 39 -20.24 -2.07 -32.24
N VAL A 40 -19.85 -1.15 -31.35
CA VAL A 40 -18.95 -0.03 -31.65
C VAL A 40 -17.57 -0.56 -32.03
N LEU A 41 -17.03 -1.53 -31.29
CA LEU A 41 -15.73 -2.14 -31.61
C LEU A 41 -15.70 -2.81 -32.98
N ARG A 42 -16.81 -3.43 -33.41
CA ARG A 42 -16.91 -4.07 -34.72
C ARG A 42 -16.84 -3.05 -35.84
N GLU A 43 -17.48 -1.91 -35.65
CA GLU A 43 -17.49 -0.78 -36.58
C GLU A 43 -16.13 -0.08 -36.63
N VAL A 44 -15.46 0.06 -35.48
CA VAL A 44 -14.10 0.60 -35.36
C VAL A 44 -13.07 -0.30 -36.04
N ARG A 45 -13.15 -1.62 -35.81
CA ARG A 45 -12.19 -2.61 -36.35
C ARG A 45 -12.31 -2.82 -37.86
N ALA A 46 -13.46 -2.50 -38.46
CA ALA A 46 -13.68 -2.65 -39.89
C ALA A 46 -12.92 -1.63 -40.75
N ARG A 47 -12.22 -0.65 -40.15
CA ARG A 47 -11.47 0.42 -40.84
C ARG A 47 -9.96 0.35 -40.57
N GLU A 48 -9.17 0.89 -41.49
CA GLU A 48 -7.71 0.91 -41.43
C GLU A 48 -7.16 1.71 -40.24
N TYR A 49 -5.98 1.34 -39.74
CA TYR A 49 -5.33 2.01 -38.60
C TYR A 49 -4.95 3.47 -38.87
N SER A 50 -4.65 3.82 -40.11
CA SER A 50 -4.33 5.19 -40.57
C SER A 50 -5.49 6.17 -40.36
N PHE A 51 -6.74 5.68 -40.45
CA PHE A 51 -7.95 6.47 -40.26
C PHE A 51 -8.08 7.01 -38.82
N TRP A 52 -7.70 6.19 -37.83
CA TRP A 52 -7.81 6.53 -36.40
C TRP A 52 -6.70 7.47 -35.90
N LEU A 53 -5.57 7.53 -36.60
CA LEU A 53 -4.39 8.33 -36.24
C LEU A 53 -4.40 9.72 -36.88
N ALA A 54 -5.23 9.95 -37.91
CA ALA A 54 -5.35 11.23 -38.58
C ALA A 54 -6.24 12.19 -37.75
N LEU A 55 -5.60 13.12 -37.03
CA LEU A 55 -6.25 14.17 -36.22
C LEU A 55 -7.25 15.03 -37.02
N ASP A 56 -7.05 15.15 -38.34
CA ASP A 56 -7.89 15.98 -39.22
C ASP A 56 -9.22 15.30 -39.63
N ASN A 57 -9.35 13.98 -39.43
CA ASN A 57 -10.54 13.21 -39.86
C ASN A 57 -11.65 13.13 -38.81
N TRP A 58 -11.67 14.04 -37.83
CA TRP A 58 -12.61 13.97 -36.71
C TRP A 58 -14.09 13.99 -37.16
N HIS A 59 -14.41 14.68 -38.27
CA HIS A 59 -15.75 14.70 -38.85
C HIS A 59 -16.20 13.31 -39.32
N GLU A 60 -15.29 12.53 -39.91
CA GLU A 60 -15.58 11.15 -40.29
C GLU A 60 -15.69 10.25 -39.05
N ILE A 61 -14.83 10.46 -38.04
CA ILE A 61 -14.92 9.74 -36.77
C ILE A 61 -16.27 9.99 -36.10
N MET A 62 -16.77 11.22 -36.10
CA MET A 62 -18.08 11.58 -35.54
C MET A 62 -19.25 11.02 -36.34
N ARG A 63 -19.11 10.92 -37.67
CA ARG A 63 -20.10 10.25 -38.53
C ARG A 63 -20.13 8.74 -38.34
N VAL A 64 -18.98 8.12 -38.11
CA VAL A 64 -18.82 6.67 -37.95
C VAL A 64 -19.22 6.21 -36.56
N VAL A 65 -18.77 6.92 -35.51
CA VAL A 65 -19.11 6.58 -34.14
C VAL A 65 -20.53 7.04 -33.82
N GLY A 66 -20.96 8.22 -34.29
CA GLY A 66 -22.27 8.78 -33.95
C GLY A 66 -22.35 9.22 -32.48
N LEU A 67 -23.05 10.34 -32.22
CA LEU A 67 -23.08 10.93 -30.88
C LEU A 67 -23.64 10.00 -29.80
N LEU A 68 -24.58 9.15 -30.18
CA LEU A 68 -25.27 8.27 -29.25
C LEU A 68 -24.42 7.05 -28.85
N GLU A 69 -23.33 6.74 -29.58
CA GLU A 69 -22.47 5.59 -29.27
C GLU A 69 -21.22 5.98 -28.47
N ILE A 70 -20.82 7.27 -28.44
CA ILE A 70 -19.70 7.74 -27.59
C ILE A 70 -19.94 7.45 -26.09
N PRO A 71 -21.13 7.74 -25.52
CA PRO A 71 -21.44 7.32 -24.16
C PRO A 71 -21.32 5.82 -23.96
N ARG A 72 -21.66 5.00 -24.98
CA ARG A 72 -21.54 3.54 -24.87
C ARG A 72 -20.10 3.08 -24.76
N LEU A 73 -19.20 3.65 -25.56
CA LEU A 73 -17.77 3.36 -25.52
C LEU A 73 -17.17 3.75 -24.18
N VAL A 74 -17.49 4.95 -23.68
CA VAL A 74 -17.00 5.46 -22.39
C VAL A 74 -17.49 4.58 -21.23
N LEU A 75 -18.80 4.26 -21.19
CA LEU A 75 -19.36 3.40 -20.14
C LEU A 75 -18.76 1.98 -20.19
N GLY A 76 -18.59 1.40 -21.38
CA GLY A 76 -18.02 0.07 -21.57
C GLY A 76 -16.55 -0.04 -21.17
N VAL A 77 -15.71 0.92 -21.60
CA VAL A 77 -14.29 1.00 -21.17
C VAL A 77 -14.20 1.25 -19.67
N GLY A 78 -15.02 2.17 -19.14
CA GLY A 78 -15.08 2.46 -17.71
C GLY A 78 -15.38 1.21 -16.88
N LEU A 79 -16.32 0.38 -17.33
CA LEU A 79 -16.67 -0.88 -16.67
C LEU A 79 -15.50 -1.88 -16.66
N GLN A 80 -14.76 -2.00 -17.77
CA GLN A 80 -13.60 -2.89 -17.86
C GLN A 80 -12.47 -2.46 -16.92
N VAL A 81 -12.21 -1.16 -16.80
CA VAL A 81 -11.19 -0.68 -15.84
C VAL A 81 -11.67 -0.85 -14.40
N ILE A 82 -12.95 -0.59 -14.11
CA ILE A 82 -13.52 -0.79 -12.78
C ILE A 82 -13.54 -2.27 -12.36
N ALA A 83 -13.69 -3.19 -13.30
CA ALA A 83 -13.56 -4.62 -13.04
C ALA A 83 -12.19 -4.98 -12.43
N LEU A 84 -11.11 -4.32 -12.84
CA LEU A 84 -9.78 -4.50 -12.22
C LEU A 84 -9.77 -4.05 -10.75
N GLY A 85 -10.52 -3.00 -10.41
CA GLY A 85 -10.70 -2.54 -9.03
C GLY A 85 -11.49 -3.52 -8.15
N LEU A 86 -12.46 -4.24 -8.73
CA LEU A 86 -13.23 -5.28 -8.02
C LEU A 86 -12.36 -6.48 -7.64
N ILE A 87 -11.36 -6.82 -8.45
CA ILE A 87 -10.36 -7.87 -8.13
C ILE A 87 -9.65 -7.54 -6.81
N LEU A 88 -9.32 -6.26 -6.58
CA LEU A 88 -8.66 -5.75 -5.37
C LEU A 88 -9.60 -5.61 -4.16
N LYS A 89 -10.88 -5.99 -4.29
CA LYS A 89 -11.93 -5.82 -3.27
C LYS A 89 -12.15 -4.37 -2.86
N ALA A 90 -11.95 -3.43 -3.79
CA ALA A 90 -12.04 -2.00 -3.51
C ALA A 90 -13.50 -1.54 -3.38
N ARG A 91 -13.84 -0.88 -2.25
CA ARG A 91 -15.20 -0.35 -1.99
C ARG A 91 -15.66 0.68 -3.03
N ILE A 92 -14.73 1.51 -3.46
CA ILE A 92 -14.96 2.56 -4.46
C ILE A 92 -15.29 1.91 -5.81
N ALA A 93 -14.54 0.89 -6.24
CA ALA A 93 -14.81 0.18 -7.48
C ALA A 93 -16.19 -0.49 -7.48
N TRP A 94 -16.60 -1.07 -6.35
CA TRP A 94 -17.95 -1.63 -6.17
C TRP A 94 -19.04 -0.57 -6.37
N ALA A 95 -18.95 0.57 -5.68
CA ALA A 95 -19.97 1.62 -5.79
C ALA A 95 -20.09 2.17 -7.21
N PHE A 96 -18.95 2.44 -7.87
CA PHE A 96 -18.96 2.94 -9.24
C PHE A 96 -19.40 1.91 -10.28
N SER A 97 -19.10 0.62 -10.07
CA SER A 97 -19.60 -0.45 -10.93
C SER A 97 -21.13 -0.46 -10.95
N LEU A 98 -21.79 -0.23 -9.81
CA LEU A 98 -23.25 -0.13 -9.73
C LEU A 98 -23.78 1.07 -10.52
N VAL A 99 -23.15 2.25 -10.38
CA VAL A 99 -23.56 3.46 -11.11
C VAL A 99 -23.44 3.26 -12.61
N LEU A 100 -22.33 2.73 -13.09
CA LEU A 100 -22.13 2.49 -14.52
C LEU A 100 -23.05 1.39 -15.06
N LEU A 101 -23.27 0.30 -14.31
CA LEU A 101 -24.23 -0.75 -14.69
C LEU A 101 -25.66 -0.20 -14.78
N ILE A 102 -26.06 0.72 -13.87
CA ILE A 102 -27.35 1.42 -13.98
C ILE A 102 -27.39 2.26 -15.26
N GLY A 103 -26.31 2.97 -15.59
CA GLY A 103 -26.19 3.73 -16.84
C GLY A 103 -26.34 2.83 -18.07
N ILE A 104 -25.61 1.72 -18.12
CA ILE A 104 -25.69 0.71 -19.18
C ILE A 104 -27.10 0.11 -19.29
N GLY A 105 -27.69 -0.27 -18.16
CA GLY A 105 -29.05 -0.84 -18.10
C GLY A 105 -30.10 0.16 -18.59
N THR A 106 -30.00 1.42 -18.17
CA THR A 106 -30.88 2.51 -18.63
C THR A 106 -30.75 2.69 -20.15
N PHE A 107 -29.52 2.72 -20.67
CA PHE A 107 -29.24 2.81 -22.09
C PHE A 107 -29.79 1.60 -22.87
N ALA A 108 -29.64 0.39 -22.32
CA ALA A 108 -30.10 -0.85 -22.94
C ALA A 108 -31.63 -0.96 -23.00
N ILE A 109 -32.34 -0.34 -22.06
CA ILE A 109 -33.82 -0.30 -22.02
C ILE A 109 -34.38 0.79 -22.93
N LEU A 110 -33.75 1.97 -22.98
CA LEU A 110 -34.20 3.13 -23.78
C LEU A 110 -33.78 3.07 -25.26
N GLY A 111 -32.82 2.21 -25.63
CA GLY A 111 -32.38 2.07 -27.02
C GLY A 111 -33.28 1.15 -27.85
N ASP A 112 -33.67 1.58 -29.05
CA ASP A 112 -34.62 0.92 -29.97
C ASP A 112 -34.21 -0.49 -30.49
N GLY A 113 -33.09 -1.04 -30.04
CA GLY A 113 -32.48 -2.24 -30.62
C GLY A 113 -32.51 -3.47 -29.71
N GLY A 114 -33.68 -4.04 -29.41
CA GLY A 114 -33.87 -5.47 -29.08
C GLY A 114 -32.86 -6.18 -28.16
N ARG A 115 -32.27 -5.51 -27.17
CA ARG A 115 -31.20 -6.04 -26.30
C ARG A 115 -31.68 -6.41 -24.89
N ALA A 116 -32.91 -6.94 -24.78
CA ALA A 116 -33.49 -7.38 -23.51
C ALA A 116 -32.57 -8.35 -22.75
N GLY A 117 -31.85 -9.23 -23.46
CA GLY A 117 -30.89 -10.16 -22.87
C GLY A 117 -29.71 -9.49 -22.16
N LEU A 118 -29.18 -8.39 -22.71
CA LEU A 118 -28.08 -7.64 -22.08
C LEU A 118 -28.61 -6.89 -20.85
N GLY A 119 -29.78 -6.25 -20.95
CA GLY A 119 -30.41 -5.58 -19.80
C GLY A 119 -30.70 -6.52 -18.62
N ILE A 120 -31.20 -7.73 -18.89
CA ILE A 120 -31.42 -8.76 -17.85
C ILE A 120 -30.10 -9.19 -17.22
N TYR A 121 -29.05 -9.39 -18.04
CA TYR A 121 -27.72 -9.74 -17.54
C TYR A 121 -27.13 -8.65 -16.64
N THR A 122 -27.21 -7.39 -17.07
CA THR A 122 -26.80 -6.22 -16.27
C THR A 122 -27.58 -6.13 -14.95
N LEU A 123 -28.89 -6.38 -14.96
CA LEU A 123 -29.73 -6.39 -13.76
C LEU A 123 -29.31 -7.49 -12.76
N VAL A 124 -29.04 -8.70 -13.25
CA VAL A 124 -28.53 -9.81 -12.43
C VAL A 124 -27.19 -9.44 -11.80
N LEU A 125 -26.30 -8.76 -12.54
CA LEU A 125 -25.01 -8.29 -12.02
C LEU A 125 -25.15 -7.22 -10.94
N VAL A 126 -26.07 -6.27 -11.11
CA VAL A 126 -26.39 -5.26 -10.09
C VAL A 126 -26.85 -5.95 -8.79
N ILE A 127 -27.79 -6.89 -8.89
CA ILE A 127 -28.30 -7.65 -7.73
C ILE A 127 -27.18 -8.43 -7.06
N ALA A 128 -26.33 -9.11 -7.85
CA ALA A 128 -25.20 -9.87 -7.33
C ALA A 128 -24.18 -8.96 -6.62
N LEU A 129 -23.81 -7.82 -7.20
CA LEU A 129 -22.90 -6.86 -6.58
C LEU A 129 -23.47 -6.30 -5.27
N VAL A 130 -24.76 -5.96 -5.23
CA VAL A 130 -25.42 -5.50 -3.99
C VAL A 130 -25.43 -6.61 -2.93
N ALA A 131 -25.74 -7.85 -3.29
CA ALA A 131 -25.73 -8.98 -2.35
C ALA A 131 -24.34 -9.25 -1.76
N TYR A 132 -23.28 -9.09 -2.55
CA TYR A 132 -21.89 -9.33 -2.14
C TYR A 132 -21.16 -8.08 -1.61
N TRP A 133 -21.86 -6.98 -1.27
CA TRP A 133 -21.27 -5.71 -0.86
C TRP A 133 -20.24 -5.82 0.28
N ARG A 134 -20.50 -6.68 1.29
CA ARG A 134 -19.60 -6.94 2.44
C ARG A 134 -18.25 -7.58 2.08
N ARG A 135 -18.04 -7.99 0.82
CA ARG A 135 -16.73 -8.53 0.37
C ARG A 135 -15.79 -7.42 -0.11
N PHE A 136 -16.29 -6.19 -0.30
CA PHE A 136 -15.57 -5.04 -0.85
C PHE A 136 -15.23 -4.00 0.23
N ASP A 137 -14.65 -4.43 1.35
CA ASP A 137 -14.36 -3.54 2.48
C ASP A 137 -12.98 -2.87 2.42
N ARG A 138 -12.16 -3.16 1.41
CA ARG A 138 -10.80 -2.62 1.33
C ARG A 138 -10.82 -1.22 0.73
N ALA A 139 -10.30 -0.24 1.47
CA ALA A 139 -9.87 1.03 0.89
C ALA A 139 -8.55 0.81 0.15
N SER A 140 -8.57 0.85 -1.18
CA SER A 140 -7.37 0.68 -2.01
C SER A 140 -7.00 2.00 -2.67
N VAL A 141 -5.82 2.51 -2.32
CA VAL A 141 -5.26 3.75 -2.85
C VAL A 141 -4.94 3.61 -4.36
N THR A 142 -4.48 2.43 -4.77
CA THR A 142 -4.26 2.10 -6.19
C THR A 142 -5.58 2.09 -6.97
N ALA A 143 -6.67 1.62 -6.38
CA ALA A 143 -7.98 1.68 -7.03
C ALA A 143 -8.51 3.13 -7.13
N GLY A 144 -8.22 3.98 -6.14
CA GLY A 144 -8.58 5.40 -6.17
C GLY A 144 -7.86 6.19 -7.26
N SER A 145 -6.55 5.95 -7.45
CA SER A 145 -5.75 6.62 -8.50
C SER A 145 -6.09 6.15 -9.91
N LEU A 146 -6.33 4.85 -10.12
CA LEU A 146 -6.84 4.33 -11.39
C LEU A 146 -8.23 4.93 -11.73
N PHE A 147 -9.09 5.06 -10.72
CA PHE A 147 -10.42 5.67 -10.89
C PHE A 147 -10.34 7.15 -11.27
N ALA A 148 -9.48 7.92 -10.61
CA ALA A 148 -9.20 9.30 -10.94
C ALA A 148 -8.76 9.45 -12.40
N LEU A 149 -7.79 8.63 -12.82
CA LEU A 149 -7.27 8.64 -14.20
C LEU A 149 -8.37 8.35 -15.23
N VAL A 150 -9.16 7.30 -15.03
CA VAL A 150 -10.24 6.94 -15.96
C VAL A 150 -11.32 8.02 -16.02
N SER A 151 -11.67 8.61 -14.88
CA SER A 151 -12.69 9.67 -14.81
C SER A 151 -12.23 10.93 -15.53
N VAL A 152 -10.96 11.32 -15.35
CA VAL A 152 -10.34 12.44 -16.08
C VAL A 152 -10.32 12.17 -17.58
N LEU A 153 -9.86 11.00 -18.00
CA LEU A 153 -9.80 10.64 -19.43
C LEU A 153 -11.20 10.58 -20.06
N SER A 154 -12.18 10.00 -19.36
CA SER A 154 -13.56 9.90 -19.83
C SER A 154 -14.19 11.28 -19.99
N LEU A 155 -13.97 12.17 -19.02
CA LEU A 155 -14.45 13.54 -19.08
C LEU A 155 -13.75 14.35 -20.17
N MET A 156 -12.44 14.14 -20.36
CA MET A 156 -11.68 14.77 -21.44
C MET A 156 -12.24 14.37 -22.81
N ILE A 157 -12.49 13.07 -23.01
CA ILE A 157 -13.11 12.55 -24.24
C ILE A 157 -14.49 13.19 -24.43
N TYR A 158 -15.35 13.17 -23.40
CA TYR A 158 -16.67 13.81 -23.47
C TYR A 158 -16.59 15.29 -23.83
N ALA A 159 -15.67 16.03 -23.20
CA ALA A 159 -15.51 17.46 -23.41
C ALA A 159 -15.03 17.76 -24.83
N VAL A 160 -14.00 17.06 -25.33
CA VAL A 160 -13.41 17.25 -26.66
C VAL A 160 -14.40 16.90 -27.76
N PHE A 161 -15.01 15.71 -27.70
CA PHE A 161 -15.96 15.31 -28.75
C PHE A 161 -17.25 16.13 -28.71
N GLY A 162 -17.72 16.52 -27.53
CA GLY A 162 -18.90 17.36 -27.41
C GLY A 162 -18.64 18.80 -27.86
N THR A 163 -17.45 19.37 -27.63
CA THR A 163 -17.09 20.69 -28.19
C THR A 163 -16.89 20.65 -29.69
N LEU A 164 -16.25 19.61 -30.24
CA LEU A 164 -16.16 19.43 -31.69
C LEU A 164 -17.54 19.31 -32.33
N TYR A 165 -18.44 18.54 -31.73
CA TYR A 165 -19.79 18.39 -32.24
C TYR A 165 -20.55 19.72 -32.29
N LEU A 166 -20.47 20.49 -31.21
CA LEU A 166 -21.10 21.80 -31.09
C LEU A 166 -20.18 22.91 -31.64
N GLY A 167 -19.14 22.59 -32.42
CA GLY A 167 -18.07 23.52 -32.75
C GLY A 167 -18.53 24.83 -33.39
N ASN A 168 -19.56 24.75 -34.24
CA ASN A 168 -20.19 25.91 -34.89
C ASN A 168 -20.99 26.79 -33.92
N GLU A 169 -21.27 26.32 -32.71
CA GLU A 169 -22.04 26.96 -31.65
C GLU A 169 -21.13 27.71 -30.65
N PHE A 170 -19.84 27.81 -30.95
CA PHE A 170 -18.83 28.59 -30.23
C PHE A 170 -18.33 29.77 -31.07
N ASN A 171 -17.80 30.79 -30.40
CA ASN A 171 -17.17 31.95 -31.03
C ASN A 171 -15.76 32.16 -30.44
N PRO A 172 -14.68 32.08 -31.24
CA PRO A 172 -14.65 31.58 -32.63
C PRO A 172 -15.09 30.11 -32.71
N PRO A 173 -15.54 29.63 -33.89
CA PRO A 173 -15.98 28.25 -34.06
C PRO A 173 -14.82 27.26 -33.89
N ILE A 174 -15.08 26.15 -33.22
CA ILE A 174 -14.09 25.10 -32.95
C ILE A 174 -14.19 24.06 -34.07
N LEU A 175 -13.19 24.00 -34.95
CA LEU A 175 -13.19 23.10 -36.12
C LEU A 175 -12.10 22.03 -36.10
N ASP A 176 -11.18 22.09 -35.15
CA ASP A 176 -10.05 21.17 -35.03
C ASP A 176 -9.95 20.59 -33.62
N ALA A 177 -9.43 19.37 -33.53
CA ALA A 177 -9.32 18.64 -32.26
C ALA A 177 -8.36 19.31 -31.27
N GLY A 178 -7.35 20.05 -31.76
CA GLY A 178 -6.41 20.79 -30.93
C GLY A 178 -7.10 21.90 -30.15
N THR A 179 -7.89 22.73 -30.85
CA THR A 179 -8.69 23.80 -30.26
C THR A 179 -9.76 23.27 -29.31
N ALA A 180 -10.39 22.14 -29.65
CA ALA A 180 -11.36 21.48 -28.75
C ALA A 180 -10.71 20.95 -27.45
N LEU A 181 -9.52 20.34 -27.56
CA LEU A 181 -8.73 19.91 -26.41
C LEU A 181 -8.29 21.09 -25.55
N TYR A 182 -7.84 22.17 -26.19
CA TYR A 182 -7.47 23.40 -25.50
C TYR A 182 -8.65 23.96 -24.70
N PHE A 183 -9.82 24.16 -25.32
CA PHE A 183 -11.01 24.66 -24.63
C PHE A 183 -11.43 23.74 -23.47
N SER A 184 -11.38 22.43 -23.69
CA SER A 184 -11.75 21.43 -22.69
C SER A 184 -10.85 21.51 -21.46
N ILE A 185 -9.52 21.58 -21.66
CA ILE A 185 -8.55 21.71 -20.58
C ILE A 185 -8.78 23.02 -19.83
N VAL A 186 -8.87 24.15 -20.53
CA VAL A 186 -9.04 25.50 -19.93
C VAL A 186 -10.31 25.58 -19.10
N SER A 187 -11.41 24.97 -19.57
CA SER A 187 -12.69 24.93 -18.86
C SER A 187 -12.65 24.00 -17.64
N MET A 188 -12.08 22.79 -17.78
CA MET A 188 -11.98 21.81 -16.69
C MET A 188 -10.98 22.24 -15.61
N SER A 189 -9.92 22.96 -15.97
CA SER A 189 -8.93 23.50 -15.04
C SER A 189 -9.39 24.79 -14.36
N THR A 190 -10.62 25.24 -14.61
CA THR A 190 -11.19 26.49 -14.06
C THR A 190 -10.40 27.75 -14.42
N VAL A 191 -9.60 27.73 -15.48
CA VAL A 191 -8.79 28.88 -15.93
C VAL A 191 -9.68 29.88 -16.69
N GLY A 192 -10.45 29.40 -17.66
CA GLY A 192 -11.47 30.18 -18.36
C GLY A 192 -10.96 31.47 -19.02
N TYR A 193 -10.02 31.37 -19.97
CA TYR A 193 -9.45 32.54 -20.67
C TYR A 193 -10.49 33.43 -21.36
N GLY A 194 -11.66 32.89 -21.73
CA GLY A 194 -12.74 33.65 -22.36
C GLY A 194 -12.49 34.01 -23.82
N ASP A 195 -11.46 33.41 -24.42
CA ASP A 195 -11.09 33.51 -25.83
C ASP A 195 -12.00 32.70 -26.75
N ILE A 196 -12.59 31.61 -26.25
CA ILE A 196 -13.60 30.79 -26.92
C ILE A 196 -14.84 30.72 -26.02
N VAL A 197 -16.00 31.14 -26.53
CA VAL A 197 -17.23 31.21 -25.74
C VAL A 197 -18.43 30.56 -26.46
N PRO A 198 -19.28 29.80 -25.74
CA PRO A 198 -20.51 29.25 -26.31
C PRO A 198 -21.55 30.37 -26.51
N HIS A 199 -22.09 30.51 -27.72
CA HIS A 199 -23.08 31.55 -28.00
C HIS A 199 -24.53 31.04 -28.00
N SER A 200 -24.76 29.74 -28.24
CA SER A 200 -26.10 29.16 -28.19
C SER A 200 -26.50 28.57 -26.84
N GLY A 201 -27.80 28.39 -26.63
CA GLY A 201 -28.35 27.78 -25.41
C GLY A 201 -27.84 26.36 -25.17
N THR A 202 -27.78 25.54 -26.22
CA THR A 202 -27.29 24.15 -26.15
C THR A 202 -25.82 24.10 -25.78
N ALA A 203 -24.97 24.91 -26.42
CA ALA A 203 -23.55 24.98 -26.12
C ALA A 203 -23.27 25.50 -24.71
N ARG A 204 -24.08 26.42 -24.20
CA ARG A 204 -24.00 26.91 -22.81
C ARG A 204 -24.33 25.83 -21.79
N LEU A 205 -25.42 25.08 -22.00
CA LEU A 205 -25.80 23.97 -21.11
C LEU A 205 -24.77 22.84 -21.14
N PHE A 206 -24.24 22.51 -22.32
CA PHE A 206 -23.16 21.56 -22.47
C PHE A 206 -21.88 22.02 -21.73
N THR A 207 -21.45 23.27 -21.94
CA THR A 207 -20.29 23.84 -21.24
C THR A 207 -20.48 23.83 -19.73
N ALA A 208 -21.67 24.17 -19.24
CA ALA A 208 -22.00 24.08 -17.81
C ALA A 208 -21.84 22.66 -17.26
N SER A 209 -22.25 21.64 -18.03
CA SER A 209 -22.08 20.24 -17.63
C SER A 209 -20.60 19.84 -17.52
N ILE A 210 -19.75 20.27 -18.46
CA ILE A 210 -18.29 20.03 -18.41
C ILE A 210 -17.70 20.68 -17.16
N ILE A 211 -18.09 21.91 -16.83
CA ILE A 211 -17.54 22.63 -15.67
C ILE A 211 -17.90 21.90 -14.37
N ILE A 212 -19.17 21.53 -14.17
CA ILE A 212 -19.64 20.84 -12.95
C ILE A 212 -18.94 19.49 -12.79
N LEU A 213 -18.87 18.70 -13.86
CA LEU A 213 -18.19 17.41 -13.86
C LEU A 213 -16.67 17.59 -13.68
N GLY A 214 -16.08 18.61 -14.31
CA GLY A 214 -14.66 18.96 -14.26
C GLY A 214 -14.18 19.24 -12.86
N ILE A 215 -14.89 20.10 -12.12
CA ILE A 215 -14.56 20.42 -10.73
C ILE A 215 -14.59 19.15 -9.86
N THR A 216 -15.62 18.33 -10.03
CA THR A 216 -15.80 17.10 -9.22
C THR A 216 -14.70 16.08 -9.50
N VAL A 217 -14.40 15.83 -10.78
CA VAL A 217 -13.35 14.89 -11.21
C VAL A 217 -11.97 15.41 -10.84
N PHE A 218 -11.70 16.70 -11.01
CA PHE A 218 -10.41 17.30 -10.65
C PHE A 218 -10.17 17.24 -9.13
N ALA A 219 -11.15 17.66 -8.31
CA ALA A 219 -11.04 17.64 -6.86
C ALA A 219 -10.81 16.22 -6.30
N THR A 220 -11.54 15.23 -6.82
CA THR A 220 -11.39 13.83 -6.42
C THR A 220 -10.06 13.23 -6.89
N SER A 221 -9.59 13.62 -8.09
CA SER A 221 -8.32 13.13 -8.65
C SER A 221 -7.10 13.66 -7.89
N VAL A 222 -7.09 14.95 -7.54
CA VAL A 222 -6.02 15.54 -6.71
C VAL A 222 -5.94 14.81 -5.37
N SER A 223 -7.06 14.55 -4.71
CA SER A 223 -7.09 13.80 -3.44
C SER A 223 -6.56 12.37 -3.58
N ALA A 224 -6.98 11.67 -4.64
CA ALA A 224 -6.58 10.28 -4.89
C ALA A 224 -5.09 10.11 -5.26
N ILE A 225 -4.50 11.11 -5.92
CA ILE A 225 -3.08 11.11 -6.33
C ILE A 225 -2.18 11.68 -5.24
N ALA A 226 -2.56 12.81 -4.62
CA ALA A 226 -1.76 13.47 -3.60
C ALA A 226 -1.68 12.64 -2.31
N GLY A 227 -2.74 11.93 -1.92
CA GLY A 227 -2.79 11.08 -0.73
C GLY A 227 -1.62 10.08 -0.62
N PRO A 228 -1.41 9.17 -1.59
CA PRO A 228 -0.28 8.25 -1.61
C PRO A 228 1.10 8.93 -1.68
N VAL A 229 1.25 9.98 -2.50
CA VAL A 229 2.55 10.66 -2.70
C VAL A 229 2.99 11.40 -1.43
N ILE A 230 2.05 12.08 -0.78
CA ILE A 230 2.28 12.77 0.50
C ILE A 230 2.44 11.75 1.63
N GLY A 231 1.56 10.74 1.70
CA GLY A 231 1.57 9.74 2.77
C GLY A 231 2.78 8.81 2.77
N GLY A 232 3.24 8.39 1.59
CA GLY A 232 4.38 7.48 1.44
C GLY A 232 5.72 8.11 1.81
N ASN A 233 5.93 9.37 1.41
CA ASN A 233 7.15 10.10 1.71
C ASN A 233 7.15 10.67 3.14
N LEU A 234 5.99 11.14 3.65
CA LEU A 234 5.91 11.72 4.98
C LEU A 234 6.05 10.67 6.09
N LYS A 235 5.51 9.46 5.94
CA LYS A 235 5.75 8.37 6.91
C LYS A 235 7.23 7.97 6.98
N ARG A 236 7.93 8.01 5.85
CA ARG A 236 9.36 7.64 5.75
C ARG A 236 10.29 8.75 6.25
N LEU A 237 9.91 10.02 6.05
CA LEU A 237 10.63 11.20 6.56
C LEU A 237 10.39 11.45 8.05
N VAL A 238 9.20 11.15 8.58
CA VAL A 238 8.88 11.37 9.99
C VAL A 238 9.42 10.25 10.89
N LYS A 239 9.50 9.01 10.41
CA LYS A 239 10.07 7.88 11.19
C LYS A 239 11.60 7.77 11.13
N GLY A 240 12.26 8.45 10.20
CA GLY A 240 13.72 8.40 10.02
C GLY A 240 14.46 9.59 10.65
N ARG A 241 14.09 10.01 11.86
CA ARG A 241 14.89 11.02 12.57
C ARG A 241 16.26 10.38 12.86
N PHE A 242 17.29 10.92 12.23
CA PHE A 242 18.66 10.40 12.04
C PHE A 242 18.84 9.47 10.83
N SER A 243 19.52 10.00 9.81
CA SER A 243 20.10 9.19 8.73
C SER A 243 21.17 8.27 9.32
N SER A 244 21.26 7.01 8.86
CA SER A 244 22.34 6.08 9.23
C SER A 244 23.73 6.75 9.10
N ALA A 245 23.88 7.69 8.16
CA ALA A 245 25.08 8.50 7.95
C ALA A 245 25.53 9.31 9.19
N MET A 246 24.62 9.72 10.07
CA MET A 246 24.92 10.50 11.29
C MET A 246 25.23 9.64 12.53
N ARG A 247 24.91 8.34 12.53
CA ARG A 247 25.10 7.46 13.68
C ARG A 247 26.57 6.99 13.77
N LYS A 248 27.32 7.50 14.74
CA LYS A 248 28.69 7.09 15.07
C LYS A 248 28.87 7.03 16.58
N ASN A 249 29.55 5.99 17.06
CA ASN A 249 29.85 5.80 18.48
C ASN A 249 28.59 5.84 19.37
N HIS A 250 27.52 5.22 18.89
CA HIS A 250 26.22 5.15 19.57
C HIS A 250 25.94 3.75 20.09
N ILE A 251 24.86 3.62 20.85
CA ILE A 251 24.38 2.37 21.43
C ILE A 251 23.07 1.97 20.73
N ILE A 252 22.94 0.69 20.37
CA ILE A 252 21.71 0.14 19.82
C ILE A 252 21.01 -0.67 20.91
N ILE A 253 19.72 -0.40 21.15
CA ILE A 253 18.87 -1.20 22.03
C ILE A 253 17.83 -1.92 21.16
N ALA A 254 17.82 -3.25 21.23
CA ALA A 254 16.82 -4.08 20.55
C ALA A 254 15.79 -4.59 21.56
N GLY A 255 14.56 -4.08 21.46
CA GLY A 255 13.45 -4.44 22.34
C GLY A 255 12.70 -3.23 22.89
N ALA A 256 11.49 -3.50 23.39
CA ALA A 256 10.60 -2.50 23.99
C ALA A 256 10.13 -2.92 25.39
N THR A 257 10.97 -3.64 26.13
CA THR A 257 10.68 -4.10 27.48
C THR A 257 10.82 -2.95 28.49
N PRO A 258 10.21 -3.05 29.69
CA PRO A 258 10.42 -2.07 30.75
C PRO A 258 11.91 -1.86 31.08
N LEU A 259 12.69 -2.94 31.06
CA LEU A 259 14.14 -2.87 31.25
C LEU A 259 14.81 -2.08 30.11
N ALA A 260 14.46 -2.35 28.85
CA ALA A 260 15.00 -1.62 27.71
C ALA A 260 14.68 -0.13 27.77
N LEU A 261 13.49 0.24 28.24
CA LEU A 261 13.10 1.65 28.45
C LEU A 261 13.91 2.30 29.59
N SER A 262 14.08 1.63 30.72
CA SER A 262 14.89 2.13 31.84
C SER A 262 16.35 2.31 31.43
N VAL A 263 16.92 1.37 30.66
CA VAL A 263 18.28 1.47 30.12
C VAL A 263 18.38 2.65 29.15
N TYR A 264 17.42 2.83 28.24
CA TYR A 264 17.37 3.99 27.35
C TYR A 264 17.38 5.31 28.12
N GLN A 265 16.51 5.46 29.13
CA GLN A 265 16.46 6.67 29.96
C GLN A 265 17.77 6.91 30.72
N GLY A 266 18.37 5.84 31.27
CA GLY A 266 19.65 5.90 31.98
C GLY A 266 20.84 6.28 31.09
N LEU A 267 20.82 5.88 29.81
CA LEU A 267 21.84 6.26 28.84
C LEU A 267 21.64 7.69 28.34
N ARG A 268 20.41 8.09 28.02
CA ARG A 268 20.09 9.46 27.57
C ARG A 268 20.36 10.51 28.65
N SER A 269 20.13 10.21 29.92
CA SER A 269 20.46 11.14 31.02
C SER A 269 21.97 11.38 31.18
N ARG A 270 22.79 10.46 30.65
CA ARG A 270 24.25 10.57 30.57
C ARG A 270 24.74 11.11 29.23
N ASN A 271 23.83 11.64 28.41
CA ASN A 271 24.11 12.23 27.10
C ASN A 271 24.72 11.25 26.09
N GLU A 272 24.40 9.96 26.20
CA GLU A 272 24.76 8.95 25.20
C GLU A 272 23.77 8.98 24.02
N GLU A 273 24.28 8.72 22.81
CA GLU A 273 23.43 8.56 21.64
C GLU A 273 22.89 7.12 21.58
N VAL A 274 21.57 6.99 21.50
CA VAL A 274 20.89 5.70 21.58
C VAL A 274 19.88 5.57 20.45
N THR A 275 20.03 4.52 19.66
CA THR A 275 19.07 4.10 18.64
C THR A 275 18.33 2.86 19.14
N VAL A 276 17.01 2.86 19.02
CA VAL A 276 16.15 1.76 19.49
C VAL A 276 15.55 1.04 18.29
N ILE A 277 15.56 -0.29 18.29
CA ILE A 277 14.88 -1.12 17.29
C ILE A 277 13.72 -1.84 17.97
N VAL A 278 12.51 -1.64 17.44
CA VAL A 278 11.27 -2.24 17.94
C VAL A 278 10.55 -2.99 16.81
N PRO A 279 10.04 -4.23 17.03
CA PRO A 279 9.24 -4.94 16.03
C PRO A 279 8.05 -4.13 15.54
N THR A 280 7.73 -4.25 14.24
CA THR A 280 6.65 -3.48 13.62
C THR A 280 5.30 -3.77 14.28
N GLY A 281 4.61 -2.72 14.74
CA GLY A 281 3.29 -2.83 15.36
C GLY A 281 3.30 -3.22 16.84
N MET A 282 4.47 -3.33 17.48
CA MET A 282 4.59 -3.51 18.92
C MET A 282 4.37 -2.17 19.66
N ALA A 283 3.52 -2.17 20.69
CA ALA A 283 3.34 -1.01 21.55
C ALA A 283 4.60 -0.77 22.40
N HIS A 284 4.96 0.50 22.61
CA HIS A 284 6.13 0.88 23.39
C HIS A 284 5.96 2.28 24.00
N ASP A 285 6.68 2.53 25.10
CA ASP A 285 6.60 3.80 25.84
C ASP A 285 7.81 4.72 25.58
N TYR A 286 8.60 4.46 24.53
CA TYR A 286 9.69 5.35 24.13
C TYR A 286 9.17 6.76 23.79
N PRO A 287 9.88 7.84 24.18
CA PRO A 287 9.50 9.21 23.85
C PRO A 287 9.41 9.45 22.34
N ALA A 288 8.51 10.34 21.91
CA ALA A 288 8.36 10.70 20.49
C ALA A 288 9.61 11.35 19.85
N ALA A 289 10.57 11.78 20.66
CA ALA A 289 11.85 12.30 20.23
C ALA A 289 12.97 11.24 20.13
N ALA A 290 12.70 9.99 20.52
CA ALA A 290 13.69 8.91 20.45
C ALA A 290 14.06 8.59 18.99
N ASP A 291 15.33 8.26 18.77
CA ASP A 291 15.79 7.64 17.51
C ASP A 291 15.31 6.19 17.49
N LEU A 292 14.15 5.95 16.89
CA LEU A 292 13.47 4.66 16.91
C LEU A 292 13.27 4.13 15.49
N ILE A 293 13.67 2.88 15.28
CA ILE A 293 13.51 2.14 14.03
C ILE A 293 12.51 1.02 14.27
N GLU A 294 11.45 1.00 13.46
CA GLU A 294 10.53 -0.14 13.44
C GLU A 294 11.03 -1.20 12.46
N GLY A 295 11.27 -2.40 12.96
CA GLY A 295 11.76 -3.52 12.17
C GLY A 295 12.13 -4.71 13.04
N ASP A 296 12.42 -5.84 12.39
CA ASP A 296 12.90 -7.03 13.08
C ASP A 296 14.37 -6.84 13.49
N PRO A 297 14.70 -6.83 14.80
CA PRO A 297 16.07 -6.64 15.27
C PRO A 297 17.00 -7.82 14.96
N SER A 298 16.47 -8.98 14.55
CA SER A 298 17.26 -10.12 14.05
C SER A 298 17.64 -10.00 12.58
N SER A 299 17.11 -9.00 11.86
CA SER A 299 17.43 -8.76 10.46
C SER A 299 18.71 -7.92 10.30
N VAL A 300 19.67 -8.46 9.53
CA VAL A 300 20.91 -7.76 9.17
C VAL A 300 20.64 -6.42 8.47
N ASP A 301 19.63 -6.36 7.60
CA ASP A 301 19.24 -5.13 6.90
C ASP A 301 18.79 -4.04 7.88
N VAL A 302 17.97 -4.40 8.87
CA VAL A 302 17.49 -3.47 9.89
C VAL A 302 18.65 -2.99 10.77
N LEU A 303 19.58 -3.89 11.11
CA LEU A 303 20.79 -3.53 11.87
C LEU A 303 21.70 -2.56 11.09
N HIS A 304 21.85 -2.73 9.78
CA HIS A 304 22.58 -1.77 8.93
C HIS A 304 21.90 -0.40 8.87
N VAL A 305 20.57 -0.38 8.78
CA VAL A 305 19.79 0.88 8.87
C VAL A 305 19.99 1.55 10.23
N ALA A 306 20.06 0.76 11.32
CA ALA A 306 20.38 1.23 12.67
C ALA A 306 21.85 1.66 12.85
N GLY A 307 22.70 1.45 11.85
CA GLY A 307 24.11 1.85 11.88
C GLY A 307 25.00 0.92 12.68
N VAL A 308 24.69 -0.38 12.76
CA VAL A 308 25.43 -1.37 13.58
C VAL A 308 26.94 -1.37 13.35
N ALA A 309 27.40 -1.11 12.13
CA ALA A 309 28.82 -1.05 11.78
C ALA A 309 29.63 0.03 12.53
N ARG A 310 28.96 1.03 13.11
CA ARG A 310 29.59 2.13 13.87
C ARG A 310 29.06 2.23 15.29
N ALA A 311 28.29 1.24 15.74
CA ALA A 311 27.79 1.15 17.09
C ALA A 311 28.89 0.64 18.03
N ARG A 312 28.91 1.16 19.26
CA ARG A 312 29.82 0.70 20.31
C ARG A 312 29.27 -0.54 21.01
N TYR A 313 27.95 -0.56 21.21
CA TYR A 313 27.23 -1.66 21.86
C TYR A 313 25.91 -1.95 21.16
N VAL A 314 25.52 -3.22 21.13
CA VAL A 314 24.16 -3.69 20.80
C VAL A 314 23.61 -4.49 21.96
N LEU A 315 22.49 -4.03 22.53
CA LEU A 315 21.85 -4.66 23.68
C LEU A 315 20.58 -5.38 23.20
N ALA A 316 20.58 -6.71 23.27
CA ALA A 316 19.42 -7.55 23.02
C ALA A 316 18.62 -7.70 24.32
N LEU A 317 17.58 -6.89 24.49
CA LEU A 317 16.79 -6.74 25.72
C LEU A 317 15.32 -7.13 25.51
N ARG A 318 15.05 -8.16 24.71
CA ARG A 318 13.70 -8.69 24.52
C ARG A 318 13.34 -9.72 25.59
N ASP A 319 12.03 -9.96 25.74
CA ASP A 319 11.50 -10.97 26.67
C ASP A 319 11.76 -12.42 26.21
N ASP A 320 12.01 -12.62 24.92
CA ASP A 320 12.32 -13.93 24.34
C ASP A 320 13.83 -14.13 24.19
N ASP A 321 14.35 -15.12 24.92
CA ASP A 321 15.76 -15.51 24.94
C ASP A 321 16.27 -16.01 23.57
N ALA A 322 15.42 -16.68 22.78
CA ALA A 322 15.79 -17.15 21.46
C ALA A 322 15.99 -15.97 20.50
N GLU A 323 15.13 -14.96 20.61
CA GLU A 323 15.23 -13.71 19.85
C GLU A 323 16.48 -12.93 20.23
N ASN A 324 16.81 -12.86 21.53
CA ASN A 324 18.06 -12.26 21.98
C ASN A 324 19.28 -12.97 21.39
N ALA A 325 19.26 -14.31 21.30
CA ALA A 325 20.31 -15.06 20.65
C ALA A 325 20.41 -14.77 19.13
N PHE A 326 19.29 -14.66 18.43
CA PHE A 326 19.27 -14.31 17.01
C PHE A 326 19.80 -12.90 16.75
N ILE A 327 19.47 -11.93 17.60
CA ILE A 327 20.02 -10.57 17.50
C ILE A 327 21.55 -10.61 17.63
N VAL A 328 22.09 -11.35 18.61
CA VAL A 328 23.56 -11.50 18.77
C VAL A 328 24.20 -12.09 17.52
N LEU A 329 23.60 -13.13 16.93
CA LEU A 329 24.11 -13.74 15.70
C LEU A 329 24.04 -12.78 14.51
N ALA A 330 22.94 -12.04 14.35
CA ALA A 330 22.75 -11.09 13.27
C ALA A 330 23.75 -9.92 13.36
N VAL A 331 24.08 -9.45 14.58
CA VAL A 331 25.12 -8.42 14.77
C VAL A 331 26.49 -8.93 14.34
N LYS A 332 26.83 -10.17 14.69
CA LYS A 332 28.10 -10.80 14.29
C LYS A 332 28.18 -11.04 12.79
N GLU A 333 27.08 -11.41 12.16
CA GLU A 333 27.00 -11.52 10.70
C GLU A 333 27.19 -10.15 10.03
N ALA A 334 26.57 -9.09 10.58
CA ALA A 334 26.61 -7.74 10.03
C ALA A 334 27.96 -7.03 10.21
N THR A 335 28.73 -7.36 11.25
CA THR A 335 29.94 -6.61 11.65
C THR A 335 31.22 -7.44 11.76
N GLY A 336 31.12 -8.77 11.74
CA GLY A 336 32.27 -9.66 11.94
C GLY A 336 32.69 -9.77 13.42
N ALA A 337 33.92 -10.26 13.65
CA ALA A 337 34.46 -10.51 14.99
C ALA A 337 34.90 -9.23 15.74
N ASP A 338 35.31 -8.19 15.01
CA ASP A 338 35.80 -6.91 15.57
C ASP A 338 34.70 -5.83 15.61
N GLY A 339 33.44 -6.27 15.60
CA GLY A 339 32.27 -5.42 15.51
C GLY A 339 31.82 -4.75 16.81
N ALA A 340 30.55 -4.35 16.84
CA ALA A 340 29.93 -3.78 18.03
C ALA A 340 29.85 -4.82 19.16
N LYS A 341 30.12 -4.42 20.40
CA LYS A 341 30.03 -5.32 21.56
C LYS A 341 28.57 -5.69 21.84
N THR A 342 28.30 -6.97 22.01
CA THR A 342 26.95 -7.51 22.18
C THR A 342 26.64 -7.82 23.65
N VAL A 343 25.48 -7.36 24.10
CA VAL A 343 24.94 -7.68 25.43
C VAL A 343 23.64 -8.45 25.24
N ALA A 344 23.53 -9.63 25.83
CA ALA A 344 22.33 -10.46 25.72
C ALA A 344 21.63 -10.61 27.08
N LEU A 345 20.36 -10.22 27.14
CA LEU A 345 19.48 -10.50 28.27
C LEU A 345 19.06 -11.97 28.27
N VAL A 346 19.13 -12.60 29.44
CA VAL A 346 18.68 -13.96 29.70
C VAL A 346 17.59 -13.93 30.76
N ASN A 347 16.36 -14.09 30.30
CA ASN A 347 15.16 -14.08 31.11
C ASN A 347 14.96 -15.43 31.81
N THR A 348 15.35 -16.55 31.18
CA THR A 348 15.22 -17.89 31.76
C THR A 348 16.57 -18.56 31.97
N SER A 349 16.86 -19.01 33.20
CA SER A 349 18.11 -19.71 33.53
C SER A 349 18.39 -20.96 32.67
N LYS A 350 17.34 -21.65 32.21
CA LYS A 350 17.44 -22.80 31.29
C LYS A 350 18.06 -22.47 29.92
N HIS A 351 18.02 -21.21 29.50
CA HIS A 351 18.54 -20.77 28.20
C HIS A 351 19.94 -20.16 28.29
N LEU A 352 20.49 -19.99 29.50
CA LEU A 352 21.79 -19.36 29.72
C LEU A 352 22.90 -20.02 28.90
N GLU A 353 23.03 -21.34 28.98
CA GLU A 353 24.06 -22.08 28.24
C GLU A 353 23.87 -22.03 26.72
N LYS A 354 22.62 -21.89 26.25
CA LYS A 354 22.34 -21.74 24.80
C LYS A 354 22.73 -20.34 24.32
N ILE A 355 22.42 -19.30 25.08
CA ILE A 355 22.83 -17.92 24.76
C ILE A 355 24.35 -17.78 24.84
N ARG A 356 25.02 -18.43 25.80
CA ARG A 356 26.49 -18.45 25.86
C ARG A 356 27.13 -19.05 24.61
N ARG A 357 26.51 -20.04 23.96
CA ARG A 357 27.02 -20.65 22.72
C ARG A 357 27.03 -19.69 21.53
N VAL A 358 26.19 -18.65 21.51
CA VAL A 358 26.28 -17.60 20.49
C VAL A 358 27.34 -16.54 20.83
N GLN A 359 28.06 -16.74 21.94
CA GLN A 359 29.23 -15.98 22.39
C GLN A 359 29.01 -14.44 22.44
N PRO A 360 27.97 -13.93 23.11
CA PRO A 360 27.87 -12.49 23.34
C PRO A 360 29.03 -12.02 24.23
N ASP A 361 29.44 -10.76 24.08
CA ASP A 361 30.50 -10.17 24.90
C ASP A 361 30.12 -10.05 26.38
N LEU A 362 28.82 -9.89 26.65
CA LEU A 362 28.26 -9.80 27.99
C LEU A 362 26.91 -10.52 28.06
N VAL A 363 26.73 -11.35 29.08
CA VAL A 363 25.46 -12.03 29.37
C VAL A 363 24.88 -11.44 30.64
N PHE A 364 23.62 -10.98 30.59
CA PHE A 364 22.95 -10.38 31.73
C PHE A 364 21.71 -11.18 32.09
N SER A 365 21.61 -11.66 33.33
CA SER A 365 20.40 -12.33 33.84
C SER A 365 19.90 -11.64 35.09
N VAL A 366 18.73 -11.02 35.00
CA VAL A 366 18.05 -10.34 36.13
C VAL A 366 17.77 -11.34 37.26
N GLN A 367 17.32 -12.55 36.92
CA GLN A 367 16.96 -13.57 37.90
C GLN A 367 18.17 -14.06 38.70
N LEU A 368 19.29 -14.35 38.03
CA LEU A 368 20.51 -14.80 38.70
C LEU A 368 21.12 -13.68 39.56
N LEU A 369 21.13 -12.45 39.04
CA LEU A 369 21.58 -11.28 39.80
C LEU A 369 20.73 -11.06 41.05
N GLY A 370 19.39 -11.11 40.91
CA GLY A 370 18.48 -10.96 42.03
C GLY A 370 18.63 -12.08 43.06
N ALA A 371 18.77 -13.33 42.61
CA ALA A 371 18.99 -14.47 43.50
C ALA A 371 20.30 -14.32 44.30
N GLU A 372 21.41 -14.03 43.62
CA GLU A 372 22.71 -13.86 44.27
C GLU A 372 22.71 -12.69 45.27
N MET A 373 22.12 -11.54 44.87
CA MET A 373 21.99 -10.39 45.75
C MET A 373 21.16 -10.70 47.01
N LEU A 374 20.05 -11.42 46.87
CA LEU A 374 19.20 -11.81 48.00
C LEU A 374 19.91 -12.83 48.91
N THR A 375 20.54 -13.85 48.34
CA THR A 375 21.26 -14.87 49.10
C THR A 375 22.39 -14.24 49.92
N ARG A 376 23.19 -13.36 49.31
CA ARG A 376 24.26 -12.65 50.01
C ARG A 376 23.74 -11.70 51.06
N ALA A 377 22.69 -10.93 50.77
CA ALA A 377 22.09 -10.01 51.72
C ALA A 377 21.55 -10.73 52.97
N ILE A 378 20.91 -11.90 52.79
CA ILE A 378 20.42 -12.71 53.90
C ILE A 378 21.57 -13.30 54.72
N ASN A 379 22.68 -13.64 54.08
CA ASN A 379 23.87 -14.21 54.75
C ASN A 379 24.83 -13.16 55.32
N GLY A 380 24.54 -11.85 55.16
CA GLY A 380 25.45 -10.77 55.58
C GLY A 380 26.74 -10.68 54.76
N GLU A 381 26.76 -11.25 53.56
CA GLU A 381 27.90 -11.21 52.66
C GLU A 381 27.87 -9.92 51.82
N PRO A 382 28.98 -9.17 51.74
CA PRO A 382 29.04 -7.97 50.91
C PRO A 382 29.01 -8.33 49.40
N MET A 383 28.43 -7.42 48.61
CA MET A 383 28.58 -7.42 47.16
C MET A 383 29.86 -6.69 46.78
N ASP A 384 30.92 -7.44 46.52
CA ASP A 384 32.18 -6.89 46.02
C ASP A 384 32.20 -6.80 44.47
N SER A 385 33.16 -6.03 43.94
CA SER A 385 33.27 -5.80 42.51
C SER A 385 33.64 -7.07 41.73
N GLN A 386 34.34 -8.02 42.36
CA GLN A 386 34.70 -9.31 41.75
C GLN A 386 33.49 -10.23 41.59
N ALA A 387 32.62 -10.34 42.58
CA ALA A 387 31.39 -11.13 42.50
C ALA A 387 30.45 -10.62 41.40
N ILE A 388 30.35 -9.30 41.25
CA ILE A 388 29.58 -8.68 40.16
C ILE A 388 30.20 -9.03 38.80
N THR A 389 31.53 -8.98 38.70
CA THR A 389 32.25 -9.32 37.47
C THR A 389 32.07 -10.80 37.11
N ASP A 390 32.23 -11.72 38.06
CA ASP A 390 32.05 -13.17 37.84
C ASP A 390 30.63 -13.55 37.42
N LEU A 391 29.62 -12.79 37.87
CA LEU A 391 28.22 -13.01 37.49
C LEU A 391 27.95 -12.61 36.04
N PHE A 392 28.58 -11.54 35.56
CA PHE A 392 28.38 -10.95 34.24
C PHE A 392 29.30 -11.52 33.17
N PHE A 393 30.54 -11.83 33.54
CA PHE A 393 31.57 -12.38 32.67
C PHE A 393 31.77 -13.84 33.06
N ALA A 394 31.33 -14.74 32.19
CA ALA A 394 31.42 -16.17 32.45
C ALA A 394 32.88 -16.58 32.72
N LYS A 395 33.17 -17.10 33.93
CA LYS A 395 34.35 -17.94 34.11
C LYS A 395 34.21 -19.17 33.19
N PRO A 396 35.23 -19.52 32.38
CA PRO A 396 35.28 -20.85 31.80
C PRO A 396 35.26 -21.86 32.95
N SER A 397 34.38 -22.86 32.85
CA SER A 397 34.16 -23.87 33.88
C SER A 397 35.48 -24.50 34.34
N SER A 398 35.95 -24.15 35.54
CA SER A 398 37.06 -24.84 36.19
C SER A 398 36.54 -26.12 36.86
N ASN A 399 36.14 -27.11 36.06
CA ASN A 399 36.01 -28.49 36.53
C ASN A 399 37.11 -29.33 35.88
N ALA A 400 38.34 -29.10 36.34
CA ALA A 400 39.41 -30.07 36.28
C ALA A 400 40.01 -30.16 37.69
N LYS A 401 39.36 -30.94 38.56
CA LYS A 401 39.99 -31.52 39.73
C LYS A 401 40.01 -33.04 39.54
N THR A 402 41.24 -33.53 39.41
CA THR A 402 41.76 -34.79 39.97
C THR A 402 41.10 -36.11 39.55
N THR A 403 41.79 -36.81 38.66
CA THR A 403 42.39 -38.13 38.98
C THR A 403 43.83 -38.13 38.55
#